data_AF-A0A959GYH8-F1
#
_entry.id   AF-A0A959GYH8-F1
#
_cell.length_a   1.000
_cell.length_b   1.000
_cell.length_c   1.000
_cell.angle_alpha   90.00
_cell.angle_beta   90.00
_cell.angle_gamma   90.00
#
_symmetry.space_group_name_H-M   'P 1'
#
loop_
_entity.id
_entity.type
_entity.pdbx_description
1 polymer ?
#
loop_
_entity_poly.entity_id
_entity_poly.type
_entity_poly.pdbx_seq_one_letter_code
_entity_poly.pdbx_strand_id
1 'polypeptide(L)' 'MLFSLQFLWQFPHFWAVAWLADEDYKKAGFYLLPSKNGIKDPTTGFLSFVFCLLMIGNAVVGYAYGLV' A
#
# COMPACT_ATOMS: atom_id res chain seq x y z
N MET A 1 4.27 16.91 6.02
CA MET A 1 4.64 16.20 4.77
C MET A 1 5.22 14.81 5.00
N LEU A 2 6.22 14.66 5.88
CA LEU A 2 6.76 13.35 6.29
C LEU A 2 5.69 12.39 6.81
N PHE A 3 4.73 12.88 7.61
CA PHE A 3 3.59 12.09 8.07
C PHE A 3 2.75 11.55 6.90
N SER A 4 2.47 12.37 5.89
CA SER A 4 1.71 11.97 4.70
C SER A 4 2.45 10.92 3.88
N LEU A 5 3.78 11.05 3.75
CA LEU A 5 4.63 10.03 3.11
C LEU A 5 4.57 8.71 3.87
N GLN A 6 4.71 8.76 5.20
CA GLN A 6 4.61 7.56 6.04
C GLN A 6 3.24 6.91 5.93
N PHE A 7 2.16 7.68 6.05
CA PHE A 7 0.79 7.20 5.95
C PHE A 7 0.51 6.52 4.60
N LEU A 8 0.91 7.14 3.48
CA LEU A 8 0.76 6.57 2.16
C LEU A 8 1.58 5.29 1.97
N TRP A 9 2.75 5.20 2.59
CA TRP A 9 3.60 4.02 2.52
C TRP A 9 3.09 2.82 3.35
N GLN A 10 2.40 3.08 4.47
CA GLN A 10 1.93 2.01 5.37
C GLN A 10 1.05 0.98 4.65
N PHE A 11 0.16 1.41 3.75
CA PHE A 11 -0.76 0.50 3.04
C PHE A 11 -0.06 -0.46 2.08
N PRO A 12 0.72 -0.01 1.07
CA PRO A 12 1.41 -0.92 0.16
C PRO A 12 2.41 -1.81 0.88
N HIS A 13 3.07 -1.31 1.93
CA HIS A 13 3.94 -2.15 2.79
C HIS A 13 3.14 -3.26 3.48
N PHE A 14 2.01 -2.93 4.10
CA PHE A 14 1.16 -3.91 4.76
C PHE A 14 0.61 -4.95 3.77
N TRP A 15 0.17 -4.51 2.58
CA TRP A 15 -0.30 -5.43 1.53
C TRP A 15 0.80 -6.35 1.02
N ALA A 16 2.05 -5.91 0.94
CA ALA A 16 3.18 -6.78 0.57
C ALA A 16 3.40 -7.90 1.60
N VAL A 17 3.32 -7.60 2.89
CA VAL A 17 3.42 -8.60 3.97
C VAL A 17 2.21 -9.55 3.94
N ALA A 18 1.01 -9.01 3.78
CA ALA A 18 -0.21 -9.80 3.64
C ALA A 18 -0.17 -10.72 2.40
N TRP A 19 0.48 -10.29 1.32
CA TRP A 19 0.68 -11.12 0.14
C TRP A 19 1.64 -12.29 0.40
N LEU A 20 2.72 -12.07 1.15
CA LEU A 20 3.64 -13.14 1.50
C LEU A 20 2.97 -14.17 2.43
N ALA A 21 2.27 -13.71 3.47
CA ALA A 21 1.65 -14.54 4.49
C ALA A 21 0.17 -14.91 4.22
N ASP A 22 -0.30 -14.74 2.99
CA ASP A 22 -1.70 -14.97 2.58
C ASP A 22 -2.23 -16.36 2.98
N GLU A 23 -1.41 -17.40 2.86
CA GLU A 23 -1.81 -18.77 3.22
C GLU A 23 -2.03 -18.93 4.72
N ASP A 24 -1.20 -18.32 5.55
CA ASP A 24 -1.31 -18.42 7.01
C ASP A 24 -2.45 -17.57 7.53
N TYR A 25 -2.71 -16.41 6.92
CA TYR A 25 -3.90 -15.61 7.22
C TYR A 25 -5.19 -16.34 6.84
N LYS A 26 -5.22 -17.02 5.69
CA LYS A 26 -6.36 -17.86 5.29
C LYS A 26 -6.59 -19.03 6.24
N LYS A 27 -5.54 -19.70 6.71
CA LYS A 27 -5.64 -20.77 7.73
C LYS A 27 -6.24 -20.23 9.04
N ALA A 28 -5.92 -18.99 9.40
CA ALA A 28 -6.49 -18.32 10.57
C ALA A 28 -7.90 -17.72 10.33
N GLY A 29 -8.44 -17.82 9.11
CA GLY A 29 -9.76 -17.28 8.74
C GLY A 29 -9.78 -15.77 8.49
N PHE A 30 -8.62 -15.12 8.33
CA PHE A 30 -8.51 -13.69 8.07
C PHE A 30 -8.16 -13.41 6.59
N TYR A 31 -8.79 -12.38 6.02
CA TYR A 31 -8.50 -11.88 4.68
C TYR A 31 -8.00 -10.44 4.77
N LEU A 32 -6.70 -10.25 4.52
CA LEU A 32 -6.02 -8.96 4.67
C LEU A 32 -5.74 -8.26 3.34
N LEU A 33 -5.94 -8.96 2.22
CA LEU A 33 -5.80 -8.37 0.89
C LEU A 33 -7.04 -7.52 0.56
N PRO A 34 -6.89 -6.37 -0.12
CA PRO A 34 -8.00 -5.52 -0.55
C PRO A 34 -8.88 -6.14 -1.67
N SER A 35 -8.73 -7.44 -1.92
CA SER A 35 -9.48 -8.21 -2.91
C SER A 35 -10.82 -8.66 -2.33
N LYS A 36 -11.89 -8.54 -3.14
CA LYS A 36 -13.28 -8.89 -2.75
C LYS A 36 -13.44 -10.30 -2.18
N ASN A 37 -12.57 -11.24 -2.56
CA ASN A 37 -12.65 -12.64 -2.13
C ASN A 37 -11.45 -13.07 -1.26
N GLY A 38 -10.58 -12.14 -0.85
CA GLY A 38 -9.33 -12.48 -0.15
C GLY A 38 -8.40 -13.37 -0.97
N ILE A 39 -8.56 -13.37 -2.30
CA ILE A 39 -7.71 -14.10 -3.24
C ILE A 39 -6.58 -13.15 -3.66
N LYS A 40 -5.37 -13.70 -3.80
CA LYS A 40 -4.24 -13.02 -4.45
C LYS A 40 -4.65 -12.59 -5.85
N ASP A 41 -4.91 -11.30 -5.99
CA ASP A 41 -5.39 -10.71 -7.22
C ASP A 41 -4.49 -9.54 -7.64
N PRO A 42 -4.21 -9.35 -8.95
CA PRO A 42 -3.42 -8.24 -9.48
C PRO A 42 -3.92 -6.86 -9.06
N THR A 43 -5.19 -6.71 -8.64
CA THR A 43 -5.72 -5.45 -8.09
C THR A 43 -4.89 -4.94 -6.92
N THR A 44 -4.34 -5.82 -6.06
CA THR A 44 -3.47 -5.41 -4.94
C THR A 44 -2.18 -4.78 -5.43
N GLY A 45 -1.59 -5.33 -6.50
CA GLY A 45 -0.41 -4.79 -7.15
C GLY A 45 -0.68 -3.46 -7.83
N PHE A 46 -1.81 -3.34 -8.54
CA PHE A 46 -2.23 -2.09 -9.17
C PHE A 46 -2.47 -0.98 -8.13
N LEU A 47 -3.16 -1.30 -7.03
CA LEU A 47 -3.39 -0.35 -5.95
C LEU A 47 -2.06 0.10 -5.34
N SER A 48 -1.15 -0.83 -5.06
CA SER A 48 0.20 -0.51 -4.55
C SER A 48 0.97 0.41 -5.50
N PHE A 49 0.86 0.19 -6.81
CA PHE A 49 1.46 1.05 -7.83
C PHE A 49 0.87 2.47 -7.81
N VAL A 50 -0.45 2.62 -7.70
CA VAL A 50 -1.10 3.93 -7.56
C VAL A 50 -0.62 4.65 -6.29
N PHE A 51 -0.48 3.95 -5.17
CA PHE A 51 0.06 4.53 -3.94
C PHE A 51 1.52 5.01 -4.10
N CYS A 52 2.36 4.27 -4.84
CA CYS A 52 3.71 4.73 -5.19
C CYS A 52 3.69 6.04 -6.00
N LEU A 53 2.78 6.17 -6.98
CA LEU A 53 2.62 7.42 -7.74
C LEU A 53 2.18 8.59 -6.84
N LEU A 54 1.26 8.33 -5.91
CA LEU A 54 0.82 9.34 -4.93
C LEU A 54 1.96 9.78 -4.00
N MET A 55 2.83 8.87 -3.59
CA MET A 55 4.01 9.20 -2.80
C MET A 55 4.99 10.10 -3.56
N ILE A 56 5.23 9.81 -4.85
CA ILE A 56 6.05 10.66 -5.72
C ILE A 56 5.40 12.04 -5.87
N GLY A 57 4.10 12.10 -6.13
CA GLY A 57 3.36 13.36 -6.20
C GLY A 57 3.45 14.18 -4.92
N ASN A 58 3.32 13.55 -3.76
CA ASN A 58 3.48 14.19 -2.46
C ASN A 58 4.91 14.76 -2.29
N ALA A 59 5.94 14.04 -2.71
CA ALA A 59 7.31 14.52 -2.69
C ALA A 59 7.53 15.76 -3.59
N VAL A 60 6.97 15.74 -4.82
CA VAL A 60 7.04 16.87 -5.76
C VAL A 60 6.33 18.10 -5.22
N VAL A 61 5.12 17.92 -4.67
CA VAL A 61 4.37 19.00 -4.00
C VAL A 61 5.21 19.61 -2.88
N GLY A 62 5.84 18.78 -2.07
CA GLY A 62 6.74 19.24 -1.03
C GLY A 62 7.87 20.13 -1.48
N TYR A 63 8.57 19.67 -2.52
CA TYR A 63 9.65 20.42 -3.14
C TYR A 63 9.15 21.76 -3.70
N ALA A 64 8.01 21.76 -4.38
CA ALA A 64 7.42 22.97 -4.96
C ALA A 64 7.04 24.03 -3.91
N TYR A 65 6.58 23.61 -2.72
CA TYR A 65 6.25 24.50 -1.62
C TYR A 65 7.43 24.80 -0.68
N GLY A 66 8.65 24.32 -0.98
CA GLY A 66 9.85 24.53 -0.15
C GLY A 66 9.77 23.86 1.23
N LEU A 67 8.94 22.82 1.36
CA LEU A 67 8.74 22.05 2.60
C LEU A 67 9.74 20.88 2.74
N VAL A 68 10.56 20.65 1.71
CA VAL A 68 11.65 19.68 1.60
C VAL A 68 12.81 20.33 0.85
#